data_AF-A0A6I4VZG7-F1
#
_entry.id   AF-A0A6I4VZG7-F1
#
_cell.length_a   1.000
_cell.length_b   1.000
_cell.length_c   1.000
_cell.angle_alpha   90.00
_cell.angle_beta   90.00
_cell.angle_gamma   90.00
#
_symmetry.space_group_name_H-M   'P 1'
#
loop_
_entity.id
_entity.type
_entity.pdbx_description
1 polymer ?
#
loop_
_entity_poly.entity_id
_entity_poly.type
_entity_poly.pdbx_seq_one_letter_code
_entity_poly.pdbx_strand_id
1 'polypeptide(L)'
;MFMMSPRPRITRRAMQRYRQETRERQGGGGPFDVEIREFGMTPRVESTIYRTEAPPEVAALLGAGDVVVRARRMFADDVPLQIASSYIPADIAEGTVLEQQNTGAGGLISRMAELGYTQVRMAEHITVRPPTTDEADFFTMSSDERVFVIRHVGYTAEGRAVEAALQTLPTHHWELDYEWDVEPGT
;
A
#
# COMPACT_ATOMS: atom_id res chain seq x y z
N MET A 1 -22.28 -20.13 -23.18
CA MET A 1 -20.85 -19.84 -22.99
C MET A 1 -20.65 -18.34 -23.11
N PHE A 2 -20.76 -17.61 -22.00
CA PHE A 2 -20.51 -16.17 -22.00
C PHE A 2 -18.99 -15.97 -21.97
N MET A 3 -18.44 -15.49 -23.08
CA MET A 3 -17.08 -14.95 -23.09
C MET A 3 -17.09 -13.67 -22.27
N MET A 4 -16.69 -13.75 -20.99
CA MET A 4 -16.32 -12.58 -20.22
C MET A 4 -15.15 -11.93 -20.97
N SER A 5 -15.37 -10.77 -21.60
CA SER A 5 -14.25 -9.93 -22.01
C SER A 5 -13.38 -9.70 -20.78
N PRO A 6 -12.04 -9.86 -20.86
CA PRO A 6 -11.19 -9.61 -19.72
C PRO A 6 -11.43 -8.16 -19.29
N ARG A 7 -11.89 -7.95 -18.05
CA ARG A 7 -11.94 -6.61 -17.47
C ARG A 7 -10.50 -6.07 -17.53
N PRO A 8 -10.29 -4.83 -17.99
CA PRO A 8 -8.95 -4.26 -17.98
C PRO A 8 -8.40 -4.30 -16.56
N ARG A 9 -7.16 -4.79 -16.43
CA ARG A 9 -6.46 -4.82 -15.14
C ARG A 9 -6.15 -3.38 -14.75
N ILE A 10 -6.24 -3.12 -13.45
CA ILE A 10 -5.81 -1.85 -12.87
C ILE A 10 -4.29 -1.88 -12.81
N THR A 11 -3.66 -0.90 -13.45
CA THR A 11 -2.20 -0.79 -13.50
C THR A 11 -1.69 -0.06 -12.25
N ARG A 12 -0.93 -0.76 -11.42
CA ARG A 12 -0.16 -0.16 -10.33
C ARG A 12 1.20 0.27 -10.86
N ARG A 13 1.38 1.58 -11.06
CA ARG A 13 2.67 2.16 -11.50
C ARG A 13 3.59 2.35 -10.28
N ALA A 14 4.36 1.32 -9.96
CA ALA A 14 5.03 1.17 -8.67
C ALA A 14 5.99 2.32 -8.33
N MET A 15 6.74 2.85 -9.29
CA MET A 15 7.67 3.97 -9.04
C MET A 15 6.95 5.33 -9.06
N GLN A 16 5.99 5.51 -9.96
CA GLN A 16 5.32 6.80 -10.17
C GLN A 16 4.34 7.15 -9.04
N ARG A 17 3.73 6.13 -8.41
CA ARG A 17 2.72 6.29 -7.35
C ARG A 17 3.23 7.01 -6.10
N TYR A 18 4.54 7.07 -5.89
CA TYR A 18 5.18 7.70 -4.72
C TYR A 18 5.67 9.13 -4.97
N ARG A 19 5.68 9.57 -6.24
CA ARG A 19 6.07 10.96 -6.58
C ARG A 19 5.12 11.94 -5.89
N GLN A 20 5.67 13.06 -5.43
CA GLN A 20 4.92 14.09 -4.71
C GLN A 20 3.71 14.59 -5.49
N GLU A 21 3.94 14.92 -6.76
CA GLU A 21 2.87 15.37 -7.64
C GLU A 21 1.73 14.35 -7.73
N THR A 22 2.05 13.05 -7.82
CA THR A 22 1.06 11.98 -7.89
C THR A 22 0.28 11.82 -6.59
N ARG A 23 0.96 11.81 -5.43
CA ARG A 23 0.31 11.58 -4.13
C ARG A 23 -0.51 12.78 -3.63
N GLU A 24 -0.22 13.98 -4.11
CA GLU A 24 -0.90 15.23 -3.75
C GLU A 24 -1.91 15.68 -4.83
N ARG A 25 -1.85 15.11 -6.05
CA ARG A 25 -2.89 15.28 -7.07
C ARG A 25 -4.23 14.81 -6.50
N GLN A 26 -5.24 15.68 -6.57
CA GLN A 26 -6.64 15.40 -6.21
C GLN A 26 -7.00 15.35 -4.72
N GLY A 27 -6.24 16.01 -3.84
CA GLY A 27 -6.78 16.50 -2.55
C GLY A 27 -7.07 15.45 -1.47
N GLY A 28 -6.73 14.18 -1.66
CA GLY A 28 -6.81 13.14 -0.62
C GLY A 28 -6.99 11.72 -1.19
N GLY A 29 -6.60 10.71 -0.40
CA GLY A 29 -6.85 9.29 -0.70
C GLY A 29 -5.61 8.42 -0.96
N GLY A 30 -4.45 9.04 -1.22
CA GLY A 30 -3.20 8.33 -1.49
C GLY A 30 -3.21 7.64 -2.87
N PRO A 31 -2.17 6.85 -3.19
CA PRO A 31 -1.97 6.47 -4.59
C PRO A 31 -2.99 5.47 -5.16
N PHE A 32 -3.61 4.64 -4.31
CA PHE A 32 -4.72 3.77 -4.73
C PHE A 32 -5.90 4.60 -5.25
N ASP A 33 -6.28 5.66 -4.53
CA ASP A 33 -7.42 6.50 -4.91
C ASP A 33 -7.21 7.14 -6.29
N VAL A 34 -6.00 7.64 -6.56
CA VAL A 34 -5.59 8.20 -7.86
C VAL A 34 -5.68 7.15 -8.96
N GLU A 35 -5.09 5.96 -8.75
CA GLU A 35 -5.12 4.85 -9.72
C GLU A 35 -6.56 4.45 -10.07
N ILE A 36 -7.44 4.30 -9.08
CA ILE A 36 -8.84 3.93 -9.31
C ILE A 36 -9.60 5.01 -10.09
N ARG A 37 -9.40 6.29 -9.76
CA ARG A 37 -10.05 7.41 -10.47
C ARG A 37 -9.56 7.56 -11.91
N GLU A 38 -8.29 7.27 -12.19
CA GLU A 38 -7.76 7.26 -13.56
C GLU A 38 -8.46 6.21 -14.45
N PHE A 39 -8.90 5.10 -13.85
CA PHE A 39 -9.70 4.08 -14.52
C PHE A 39 -11.20 4.40 -14.57
N GLY A 40 -11.62 5.59 -14.12
CA GLY A 40 -13.02 6.03 -14.13
C GLY A 40 -13.91 5.36 -13.08
N MET A 41 -13.31 4.75 -12.05
CA MET A 41 -14.01 4.05 -10.97
C MET A 41 -14.04 4.90 -9.68
N THR A 42 -14.88 4.52 -8.73
CA THR A 42 -15.05 5.21 -7.44
C THR A 42 -14.30 4.48 -6.32
N PRO A 43 -13.22 5.07 -5.75
CA PRO A 43 -12.49 4.44 -4.66
C PRO A 43 -13.24 4.54 -3.33
N ARG A 44 -13.15 3.48 -2.53
CA ARG A 44 -13.61 3.46 -1.13
C ARG A 44 -12.57 2.75 -0.27
N VAL A 45 -12.25 3.32 0.89
CA VAL A 45 -11.28 2.75 1.83
C VAL A 45 -11.91 2.68 3.22
N GLU A 46 -11.95 1.49 3.77
CA GLU A 46 -12.28 1.25 5.17
C GLU A 46 -10.98 1.09 5.94
N SER A 47 -10.79 1.84 7.02
CA SER A 47 -9.57 1.76 7.83
C SER A 47 -9.83 1.64 9.32
N THR A 48 -8.99 0.84 9.98
CA THR A 48 -8.90 0.71 11.43
C THR A 48 -7.47 1.01 11.87
N ILE A 49 -7.32 1.80 12.93
CA ILE A 49 -6.03 2.19 13.49
C ILE A 49 -5.94 1.68 14.92
N TYR A 50 -4.83 1.03 15.27
CA TYR A 50 -4.58 0.48 16.60
C TYR A 50 -3.09 0.30 16.88
N ARG A 51 -2.71 0.22 18.16
CA ARG A 51 -1.36 -0.14 18.60
C ARG A 51 -1.25 -1.63 18.87
N THR A 52 -0.10 -2.23 18.56
CA THR A 52 0.20 -3.62 18.85
C THR A 52 1.70 -3.90 18.75
N GLU A 53 2.13 -5.09 19.17
CA GLU A 53 3.46 -5.60 18.83
C GLU A 53 3.51 -5.99 17.35
N ALA A 54 4.56 -5.57 16.67
CA ALA A 54 4.80 -5.89 15.27
C ALA A 54 4.98 -7.42 15.10
N PRO A 55 4.35 -8.02 14.07
CA PRO A 55 4.68 -9.38 13.67
C PRO A 55 6.20 -9.54 13.47
N PRO A 56 6.81 -10.70 13.78
CA PRO A 56 8.27 -10.85 13.77
C PRO A 56 8.94 -10.39 12.46
N GLU A 57 8.31 -10.68 11.32
CA GLU A 57 8.79 -10.26 9.99
C GLU A 57 8.76 -8.74 9.78
N VAL A 58 7.77 -8.05 10.36
CA VAL A 58 7.65 -6.59 10.32
C VAL A 58 8.63 -5.96 11.30
N ALA A 59 8.73 -6.51 12.51
CA ALA A 59 9.67 -6.05 13.52
C ALA A 59 11.12 -6.09 13.00
N ALA A 60 11.48 -7.17 12.28
CA ALA A 60 12.80 -7.30 11.68
C ALA A 60 13.10 -6.25 10.60
N LEU A 61 12.08 -5.79 9.86
CA LEU A 61 12.24 -4.75 8.84
C LEU A 61 12.34 -3.36 9.44
N LEU A 62 11.55 -3.09 10.47
CA LEU A 62 11.48 -1.79 11.12
C LEU A 62 12.60 -1.59 12.15
N GLY A 63 13.15 -2.68 12.70
CA GLY A 63 14.02 -2.61 13.87
C GLY A 63 13.25 -2.15 15.13
N ALA A 64 11.93 -2.39 15.17
CA ALA A 64 11.03 -1.92 16.22
C ALA A 64 10.03 -3.01 16.61
N GLY A 65 9.77 -3.14 17.92
CA GLY A 65 8.79 -4.08 18.47
C GLY A 65 7.37 -3.50 18.52
N ASP A 66 7.22 -2.26 18.98
CA ASP A 66 5.91 -1.62 19.11
C ASP A 66 5.59 -0.76 17.88
N VAL A 67 4.35 -0.87 17.40
CA VAL A 67 3.90 -0.19 16.19
C VAL A 67 2.46 0.33 16.29
N VAL A 68 2.20 1.39 15.54
CA VAL A 68 0.84 1.78 15.13
C VAL A 68 0.54 1.13 13.80
N VAL A 69 -0.58 0.43 13.73
CA VAL A 69 -1.05 -0.27 12.54
C VAL A 69 -2.22 0.48 11.94
N ARG A 70 -2.15 0.71 10.63
CA ARG A 70 -3.27 1.18 9.81
C ARG A 70 -3.69 0.06 8.85
N ALA A 71 -4.66 -0.73 9.28
CA ALA A 71 -5.25 -1.80 8.49
C ALA A 71 -6.34 -1.22 7.57
N ARG A 72 -6.32 -1.61 6.29
CA ARG A 72 -7.20 -1.08 5.25
C ARG A 72 -7.80 -2.19 4.40
N ARG A 73 -9.09 -2.05 4.11
CA ARG A 73 -9.81 -2.75 3.05
C ARG A 73 -10.21 -1.74 1.99
N MET A 74 -9.82 -1.99 0.75
CA MET A 74 -9.87 -1.00 -0.34
C MET A 74 -10.66 -1.54 -1.52
N PHE A 75 -11.52 -0.70 -2.07
CA PHE A 75 -12.53 -1.06 -3.05
C PHE A 75 -12.55 -0.07 -4.21
N ALA A 76 -13.01 -0.53 -5.37
CA ALA A 76 -13.43 0.32 -6.48
C ALA A 76 -14.81 -0.13 -6.97
N ASP A 77 -15.77 0.80 -7.05
CA ASP A 77 -17.17 0.49 -7.40
C ASP A 77 -17.73 -0.69 -6.60
N ASP A 78 -17.43 -0.70 -5.29
CA ASP A 78 -17.74 -1.74 -4.31
C ASP A 78 -17.13 -3.13 -4.56
N VAL A 79 -16.26 -3.27 -5.56
CA VAL A 79 -15.44 -4.47 -5.76
C VAL A 79 -14.23 -4.41 -4.82
N PRO A 80 -13.97 -5.44 -3.99
CA PRO A 80 -12.80 -5.52 -3.13
C PRO A 80 -11.53 -5.74 -3.95
N LEU A 81 -10.54 -4.84 -3.82
CA LEU A 81 -9.35 -4.86 -4.67
C LEU A 81 -8.03 -4.98 -3.91
N GLN A 82 -7.98 -4.52 -2.65
CA GLN A 82 -6.74 -4.58 -1.89
C GLN A 82 -7.00 -4.67 -0.39
N ILE A 83 -6.22 -5.51 0.28
CA ILE A 83 -6.01 -5.47 1.73
C ILE A 83 -4.62 -4.88 1.96
N ALA A 84 -4.50 -3.94 2.90
CA ALA A 84 -3.22 -3.31 3.21
C ALA A 84 -3.08 -2.95 4.68
N SER A 85 -2.01 -3.41 5.32
CA SER A 85 -1.62 -3.01 6.67
C SER A 85 -0.32 -2.23 6.60
N SER A 86 -0.35 -0.95 6.98
CA SER A 86 0.88 -0.15 7.20
C SER A 86 1.22 -0.19 8.68
N TYR A 87 2.49 -0.44 8.99
CA TYR A 87 3.09 -0.50 10.32
C TYR A 87 4.09 0.63 10.46
N ILE A 88 3.90 1.45 11.49
CA ILE A 88 4.73 2.62 11.78
C ILE A 88 5.31 2.43 13.18
N PRO A 89 6.64 2.55 13.37
CA PRO A 89 7.25 2.48 14.70
C PRO A 89 6.55 3.42 15.70
N ALA A 90 6.25 2.92 16.89
CA ALA A 90 5.50 3.67 17.91
C ALA A 90 6.21 4.98 18.29
N ASP A 91 7.54 4.99 18.34
CA ASP A 91 8.35 6.19 18.65
C ASP A 91 8.26 7.29 17.57
N ILE A 92 7.79 6.95 16.36
CA ILE A 92 7.46 7.91 15.30
C ILE A 92 6.00 8.35 15.39
N ALA A 93 5.09 7.40 15.63
CA ALA A 93 3.67 7.64 15.54
C ALA A 93 3.07 8.32 16.78
N GLU A 94 3.63 8.08 17.96
CA GLU A 94 3.04 8.47 19.23
C GLU A 94 2.75 9.98 19.34
N GLY A 95 1.48 10.30 19.62
CA GLY A 95 1.06 11.69 19.83
C GLY A 95 1.00 12.52 18.54
N THR A 96 1.11 11.87 17.38
CA THR A 96 1.09 12.54 16.08
C THR A 96 -0.23 12.30 15.31
N VAL A 97 -0.36 12.97 14.17
CA VAL A 97 -1.47 12.75 13.24
C VAL A 97 -1.49 11.34 12.62
N LEU A 98 -0.39 10.58 12.72
CA LEU A 98 -0.28 9.23 12.16
C LEU A 98 -1.22 8.22 12.84
N GLU A 99 -1.67 8.51 14.07
CA GLU A 99 -2.64 7.70 14.81
C GLU A 99 -4.10 8.06 14.45
N GLN A 100 -4.31 9.10 13.64
CA GLN A 100 -5.64 9.61 13.34
C GLN A 100 -6.28 8.91 12.14
N GLN A 101 -7.62 8.81 12.15
CA GLN A 101 -8.37 8.25 11.03
C GLN A 101 -8.11 9.02 9.73
N ASN A 102 -8.07 10.35 9.78
CA ASN A 102 -7.74 11.17 8.63
C ASN A 102 -6.36 11.80 8.80
N THR A 103 -5.41 11.40 7.96
CA THR A 103 -4.05 11.94 7.96
C THR A 103 -3.90 13.16 7.05
N GLY A 104 -4.94 13.58 6.33
CA GLY A 104 -4.91 14.70 5.39
C GLY A 104 -4.35 14.36 4.01
N ALA A 105 -4.25 15.37 3.14
CA ALA A 105 -3.75 15.23 1.77
C ALA A 105 -2.29 14.73 1.74
N GLY A 106 -1.95 13.87 0.79
CA GLY A 106 -0.60 13.27 0.68
C GLY A 106 -0.31 12.11 1.64
N GLY A 107 -1.25 11.77 2.55
CA GLY A 107 -1.23 10.54 3.34
C GLY A 107 -0.02 10.39 4.28
N LEU A 108 0.31 9.13 4.62
CA LEU A 108 1.37 8.80 5.57
C LEU A 108 2.73 9.36 5.15
N ILE A 109 3.13 9.21 3.89
CA ILE A 109 4.45 9.68 3.39
C ILE A 109 4.64 11.18 3.64
N SER A 110 3.62 11.99 3.41
CA SER A 110 3.71 13.44 3.61
C SER A 110 3.75 13.81 5.09
N ARG A 111 2.94 13.15 5.92
CA ARG A 111 2.97 13.34 7.39
C ARG A 111 4.31 12.90 8.00
N MET A 112 4.90 11.83 7.49
CA MET A 112 6.22 11.36 7.91
C MET A 112 7.29 12.41 7.57
N ALA A 113 7.25 13.00 6.37
CA ALA A 113 8.18 14.06 5.99
C ALA A 113 8.05 15.30 6.89
N GLU A 114 6.84 15.73 7.22
CA GLU A 114 6.58 16.86 8.14
C GLU A 114 7.12 16.61 9.56
N LEU A 115 7.14 15.36 10.00
CA LEU A 115 7.72 14.93 11.28
C LEU A 115 9.24 14.75 11.23
N GLY A 116 9.88 15.04 10.10
CA GLY A 116 11.33 14.89 9.90
C GLY A 116 11.77 13.51 9.41
N TYR A 117 10.83 12.60 9.12
CA TYR A 117 11.07 11.24 8.63
C TYR A 117 10.85 11.13 7.12
N THR A 118 11.49 12.02 6.36
CA THR A 118 11.36 12.05 4.90
C THR A 118 11.87 10.74 4.30
N GLN A 119 10.99 10.04 3.58
CA GLN A 119 11.34 8.81 2.88
C GLN A 119 12.03 9.14 1.54
N VAL A 120 13.26 8.68 1.36
CA VAL A 120 14.05 8.91 0.14
C VAL A 120 14.29 7.65 -0.67
N ARG A 121 14.02 6.48 -0.07
CA ARG A 121 14.14 5.19 -0.74
C ARG A 121 12.96 4.31 -0.34
N MET A 122 12.38 3.64 -1.32
CA MET A 122 11.35 2.64 -1.10
C MET A 122 11.81 1.31 -1.67
N ALA A 123 11.45 0.22 -1.01
CA ALA A 123 11.72 -1.13 -1.47
C ALA A 123 10.43 -1.93 -1.44
N GLU A 124 10.14 -2.63 -2.52
CA GLU A 124 9.04 -3.59 -2.60
C GLU A 124 9.60 -5.00 -2.83
N HIS A 125 9.11 -5.95 -2.06
CA HIS A 125 9.34 -7.38 -2.30
C HIS A 125 8.00 -8.02 -2.61
N ILE A 126 7.92 -8.68 -3.77
CA ILE A 126 6.67 -9.23 -4.30
C ILE A 126 6.79 -10.74 -4.36
N THR A 127 5.80 -11.42 -3.81
CA THR A 127 5.62 -12.86 -4.00
C THR A 127 4.20 -13.16 -4.48
N VAL A 128 3.97 -14.38 -4.91
CA VAL A 128 2.66 -14.86 -5.33
C VAL A 128 2.34 -16.13 -4.56
N ARG A 129 1.12 -16.20 -4.00
CA ARG A 129 0.62 -17.38 -3.29
C ARG A 129 -0.89 -17.54 -3.46
N PRO A 130 -1.47 -18.71 -3.11
CA PRO A 130 -2.91 -18.82 -2.89
C PRO A 130 -3.39 -17.84 -1.80
N PRO A 131 -4.65 -17.35 -1.86
CA PRO A 131 -5.22 -16.52 -0.81
C PRO A 131 -5.37 -17.31 0.50
N THR A 132 -5.34 -16.62 1.64
CA THR A 132 -5.86 -17.19 2.90
C THR A 132 -7.39 -17.28 2.83
N THR A 133 -8.03 -17.98 3.77
CA THR A 133 -9.50 -18.03 3.84
C THR A 133 -10.11 -16.63 3.93
N ASP A 134 -9.64 -15.79 4.84
CA ASP A 134 -10.15 -14.43 5.03
C ASP A 134 -9.96 -13.55 3.78
N GLU A 135 -8.85 -13.74 3.06
CA GLU A 135 -8.60 -13.02 1.80
C GLU A 135 -9.51 -13.53 0.69
N ALA A 136 -9.70 -14.85 0.58
CA ALA A 136 -10.59 -15.46 -0.40
C ALA A 136 -12.04 -14.96 -0.21
N ASP A 137 -12.50 -14.96 1.04
CA ASP A 137 -13.83 -14.46 1.41
C ASP A 137 -13.95 -12.96 1.12
N PHE A 138 -12.96 -12.16 1.51
CA PHE A 138 -12.98 -10.72 1.26
C PHE A 138 -12.99 -10.37 -0.22
N PHE A 139 -12.15 -11.02 -1.03
CA PHE A 139 -12.05 -10.76 -2.47
C PHE A 139 -13.13 -11.47 -3.28
N THR A 140 -13.97 -12.31 -2.66
CA THR A 140 -14.93 -13.18 -3.36
C THR A 140 -14.23 -13.99 -4.46
N MET A 141 -13.10 -14.59 -4.11
CA MET A 141 -12.23 -15.33 -5.03
C MET A 141 -12.06 -16.78 -4.57
N SER A 142 -11.76 -17.66 -5.51
CA SER A 142 -11.55 -19.08 -5.20
C SER A 142 -10.14 -19.35 -4.67
N SER A 143 -9.98 -20.43 -3.90
CA SER A 143 -8.69 -20.82 -3.30
C SER A 143 -7.67 -21.31 -4.33
N ASP A 144 -8.10 -21.66 -5.55
CA ASP A 144 -7.24 -22.00 -6.68
C ASP A 144 -6.70 -20.76 -7.42
N GLU A 145 -7.21 -19.56 -7.13
CA GLU A 145 -6.69 -18.31 -7.65
C GLU A 145 -5.42 -17.84 -6.90
N ARG A 146 -4.86 -16.70 -7.31
CA ARG A 146 -3.60 -16.17 -6.76
C ARG A 146 -3.71 -14.71 -6.40
N VAL A 147 -2.98 -14.35 -5.34
CA VAL A 147 -2.78 -12.97 -4.91
C VAL A 147 -1.31 -12.60 -5.03
N PHE A 148 -1.05 -11.33 -5.38
CA PHE A 148 0.24 -10.70 -5.11
C PHE A 148 0.31 -10.38 -3.63
N VAL A 149 1.46 -10.67 -3.01
CA VAL A 149 1.80 -10.21 -1.67
C VAL A 149 2.97 -9.25 -1.81
N ILE A 150 2.71 -7.98 -1.53
CA ILE A 150 3.67 -6.90 -1.66
C ILE A 150 4.06 -6.44 -0.27
N ARG A 151 5.35 -6.58 0.03
CA ARG A 151 5.98 -6.02 1.21
C ARG A 151 6.72 -4.76 0.82
N HIS A 152 6.19 -3.62 1.24
CA HIS A 152 6.72 -2.30 0.96
C HIS A 152 7.43 -1.75 2.20
N VAL A 153 8.61 -1.14 2.06
CA VAL A 153 9.31 -0.46 3.16
C VAL A 153 9.83 0.90 2.69
N GLY A 154 9.53 1.93 3.48
CA GLY A 154 10.01 3.29 3.29
C GLY A 154 11.20 3.62 4.21
N TYR A 155 12.27 4.16 3.63
CA TYR A 155 13.52 4.47 4.32
C TYR A 155 13.88 5.95 4.23
N THR A 156 14.39 6.49 5.33
CA THR A 156 15.03 7.82 5.41
C THR A 156 16.43 7.81 4.79
N ALA A 157 17.03 9.01 4.65
CA ALA A 157 18.38 9.16 4.12
C ALA A 157 19.44 8.48 5.01
N GLU A 158 19.18 8.43 6.31
CA GLU A 158 20.00 7.76 7.31
C GLU A 158 19.81 6.23 7.30
N GLY A 159 18.95 5.71 6.42
CA GLY A 159 18.68 4.29 6.28
C GLY A 159 17.70 3.72 7.30
N ARG A 160 17.08 4.55 8.15
CA ARG A 160 16.04 4.11 9.09
C ARG A 160 14.77 3.76 8.33
N ALA A 161 14.24 2.55 8.56
CA ALA A 161 12.92 2.15 8.11
C ALA A 161 11.85 2.84 8.97
N VAL A 162 10.92 3.54 8.33
CA VAL A 162 9.93 4.36 9.04
C VAL A 162 8.49 3.94 8.74
N GLU A 163 8.29 3.15 7.69
CA GLU A 163 7.04 2.45 7.41
C GLU A 163 7.36 1.09 6.81
N ALA A 164 6.65 0.06 7.24
CA ALA A 164 6.56 -1.22 6.54
C ALA A 164 5.09 -1.49 6.23
N ALA A 165 4.75 -1.87 5.01
CA ALA A 165 3.40 -2.20 4.63
C ALA A 165 3.31 -3.59 3.99
N LEU A 166 2.33 -4.37 4.43
CA LEU A 166 1.96 -5.66 3.84
C LEU A 166 0.68 -5.48 3.06
N GLN A 167 0.68 -5.89 1.79
CA GLN A 167 -0.44 -5.67 0.88
C GLN A 167 -0.77 -6.95 0.12
N THR A 168 -2.05 -7.28 0.05
CA THR A 168 -2.57 -8.42 -0.72
C THR A 168 -3.48 -7.90 -1.83
N LEU A 169 -3.20 -8.29 -3.08
CA LEU A 169 -3.92 -7.85 -4.27
C LEU A 169 -4.31 -9.07 -5.14
N PRO A 170 -5.58 -9.24 -5.57
CA PRO A 170 -5.96 -10.32 -6.48
C PRO A 170 -5.28 -10.18 -7.84
N THR A 171 -4.58 -11.22 -8.30
CA THR A 171 -3.79 -11.16 -9.53
C THR A 171 -4.64 -10.98 -10.79
N HIS A 172 -5.95 -11.29 -10.76
CA HIS A 172 -6.85 -11.08 -11.89
C HIS A 172 -7.32 -9.61 -12.04
N HIS A 173 -7.18 -8.80 -10.98
CA HIS A 173 -7.54 -7.38 -11.01
C HIS A 173 -6.37 -6.45 -11.28
N TRP A 174 -5.14 -6.89 -10.99
CA TRP A 174 -3.98 -6.01 -10.97
C TRP A 174 -2.91 -6.40 -11.98
N GLU A 175 -2.24 -5.37 -12.48
CA GLU A 175 -0.95 -5.44 -13.15
C GLU A 175 0.04 -4.57 -12.38
N LEU A 176 1.27 -5.05 -12.20
CA LEU A 176 2.33 -4.31 -11.53
C LEU A 176 3.32 -3.80 -12.58
N ASP A 177 3.37 -2.49 -12.73
CA ASP A 177 4.16 -1.81 -13.75
C ASP A 177 5.35 -1.08 -13.12
N TYR A 178 6.54 -1.37 -13.65
CA TYR A 178 7.82 -0.85 -13.16
C TYR A 178 8.58 -0.22 -14.30
N GLU A 179 8.83 1.08 -14.16
CA GLU A 179 9.65 1.88 -15.08
C GLU A 179 10.72 2.58 -14.24
N TRP A 180 11.97 2.52 -14.70
CA TRP A 180 13.09 3.19 -14.05
C TRP A 180 14.09 3.66 -15.10
N ASP A 181 14.73 4.80 -14.80
CA ASP A 181 15.85 5.29 -15.59
C ASP A 181 17.05 4.35 -15.39
N VAL A 182 17.74 4.04 -16.47
CA VAL A 182 19.02 3.33 -16.46
C VAL A 182 20.13 4.27 -16.88
N GLU A 183 21.35 4.01 -16.41
CA GLU A 183 22.51 4.70 -16.96
C GLU A 183 22.60 4.45 -18.47
N PRO A 184 22.98 5.44 -19.29
CA PRO A 184 23.19 5.23 -20.71
C PRO A 184 24.15 4.07 -20.95
N GLY A 185 23.76 3.12 -21.79
CA GLY A 185 24.65 2.04 -22.20
C GLY A 185 25.88 2.58 -22.91
N THR A 186 27.06 2.07 -22.54
CA THR A 186 28.32 2.30 -23.26
C THR A 186 28.33 1.60 -24.61
#